data_AF-A0A5A7ZSV5-F1
#
_entry.id   AF-A0A5A7ZSV5-F1
#
_cell.length_a   1.000
_cell.length_b   1.000
_cell.length_c   1.000
_cell.angle_alpha   90.00
_cell.angle_beta   90.00
_cell.angle_gamma   90.00
#
_symmetry.space_group_name_H-M   'P 1'
#
loop_
_entity.id
_entity.type
_entity.pdbx_description
1 polymer ?
#
loop_
_entity_poly.entity_id
_entity_poly.type
_entity_poly.pdbx_seq_one_letter_code
_entity_poly.pdbx_strand_id
1 'polypeptide(L)'
;MSLPGPIELVLRLGAAPRVGAIVMVEQAIDTYLAGYAHADDRAIALDILLRDLARLRIHEPDLDRFIGEVELYIDLLFRGLACQAA
;
A
#
# COMPACT_ATOMS: atom_id res chain seq x y z
N MET A 1 -12.70 7.32 14.65
CA MET A 1 -12.17 5.94 14.56
C MET A 1 -10.96 6.02 13.64
N SER A 2 -9.77 5.69 14.13
CA SER A 2 -8.58 5.67 13.26
C SER A 2 -8.78 4.53 12.27
N LEU A 3 -8.77 4.84 10.97
CA LEU A 3 -8.78 3.80 9.95
C LEU A 3 -7.54 2.91 10.20
N PRO A 4 -7.69 1.56 10.18
CA PRO A 4 -6.51 0.69 10.24
C PRO A 4 -5.56 1.09 9.10
N GLY A 5 -4.28 1.20 9.43
CA GLY A 5 -3.27 1.59 8.45
C GLY A 5 -3.21 0.56 7.31
N PRO A 6 -2.73 0.95 6.11
CA PRO A 6 -2.72 0.07 4.95
C PRO A 6 -2.06 -1.30 5.23
N ILE A 7 -1.00 -1.31 6.02
CA ILE A 7 -0.25 -2.51 6.40
C ILE A 7 -1.06 -3.46 7.29
N GLU A 8 -1.84 -2.93 8.23
CA GLU A 8 -2.71 -3.75 9.09
C GLU A 8 -3.80 -4.43 8.25
N LEU A 9 -4.28 -3.73 7.22
CA LEU A 9 -5.27 -4.22 6.27
C LEU A 9 -4.68 -5.31 5.37
N VAL A 10 -3.42 -5.16 4.93
CA VAL A 10 -2.67 -6.17 4.19
C VAL A 10 -2.49 -7.44 5.02
N LEU A 11 -2.05 -7.33 6.27
CA LEU A 11 -1.91 -8.47 7.17
C LEU A 11 -3.24 -9.21 7.37
N ARG A 12 -4.31 -8.44 7.65
CA ARG A 12 -5.64 -9.00 7.94
C ARG A 12 -6.29 -9.68 6.73
N LEU A 13 -6.15 -9.10 5.55
CA LEU A 13 -6.75 -9.64 4.32
C LEU A 13 -5.88 -10.72 3.67
N GLY A 14 -4.56 -10.62 3.82
CA GLY A 14 -3.62 -11.64 3.36
C GLY A 14 -3.82 -12.97 4.07
N ALA A 15 -4.12 -12.96 5.37
CA ALA A 15 -4.38 -14.17 6.16
C ALA A 15 -5.69 -14.90 5.79
N ALA A 16 -6.63 -14.21 5.14
CA ALA A 16 -7.93 -14.76 4.73
C ALA A 16 -8.40 -14.12 3.41
N PRO A 17 -7.79 -14.47 2.27
CA PRO A 17 -8.03 -13.78 1.01
C PRO A 17 -9.48 -13.97 0.57
N ARG A 18 -10.26 -12.90 0.68
CA ARG A 18 -11.61 -12.79 0.14
C ARG A 18 -11.54 -12.14 -1.23
N VAL A 19 -12.51 -12.46 -2.10
CA VAL A 19 -12.70 -11.76 -3.37
C VAL A 19 -12.80 -10.25 -3.09
N GLY A 20 -11.96 -9.45 -3.75
CA GLY A 20 -11.88 -8.00 -3.54
C GLY A 20 -10.89 -7.53 -2.47
N ALA A 21 -10.13 -8.43 -1.84
CA ALA A 21 -9.14 -8.07 -0.82
C ALA A 21 -8.10 -7.05 -1.31
N ILE A 22 -7.61 -7.20 -2.55
CA ILE A 22 -6.68 -6.26 -3.18
C ILE A 22 -7.31 -4.87 -3.29
N VAL A 23 -8.52 -4.79 -3.83
CA VAL A 23 -9.25 -3.51 -4.01
C VAL A 23 -9.46 -2.78 -2.69
N MET A 24 -9.69 -3.51 -1.59
CA MET A 24 -9.80 -2.90 -0.26
C MET A 24 -8.48 -2.30 0.24
N VAL A 25 -7.34 -2.95 -0.07
CA VAL A 25 -6.01 -2.42 0.25
C VAL A 25 -5.70 -1.20 -0.62
N GLU A 26 -5.97 -1.27 -1.92
CA GLU A 26 -5.81 -0.14 -2.84
C GLU A 26 -6.58 1.09 -2.34
N GLN A 27 -7.86 0.91 -1.98
CA GLN A 27 -8.68 2.00 -1.45
C GLN A 27 -8.15 2.56 -0.12
N ALA A 28 -7.57 1.71 0.73
CA ALA A 28 -6.94 2.15 1.97
C ALA A 28 -5.66 2.97 1.71
N ILE A 29 -4.86 2.58 0.72
CA ILE A 29 -3.68 3.33 0.27
C ILE A 29 -4.12 4.67 -0.32
N ASP A 30 -5.12 4.71 -1.19
CA ASP A 30 -5.67 5.95 -1.73
C ASP A 30 -6.16 6.90 -0.63
N THR A 31 -6.89 6.37 0.36
CA THR A 31 -7.39 7.15 1.50
C THR A 31 -6.25 7.68 2.35
N TYR A 32 -5.21 6.88 2.55
CA TYR A 32 -4.00 7.27 3.27
C TYR A 32 -3.27 8.40 2.53
N LEU A 33 -3.11 8.28 1.21
CA LEU A 33 -2.47 9.31 0.37
C LEU A 33 -3.29 10.59 0.25
N ALA A 34 -4.62 10.49 0.26
CA ALA A 34 -5.52 11.66 0.27
C ALA A 34 -5.31 12.54 1.51
N GLY A 35 -4.74 12.00 2.59
CA GLY A 35 -4.34 12.77 3.78
C GLY A 35 -3.13 13.68 3.57
N TYR A 36 -2.36 13.49 2.49
CA TYR A 36 -1.17 14.29 2.19
C TYR A 36 -1.45 15.32 1.09
N ALA A 37 -1.09 16.57 1.36
CA ALA A 37 -1.37 17.69 0.46
C ALA A 37 -0.37 17.79 -0.71
N HIS A 38 0.91 17.48 -0.48
CA HIS A 38 1.97 17.62 -1.48
C HIS A 38 2.34 16.29 -2.12
N ALA A 39 2.75 16.34 -3.39
CA ALA A 39 3.22 15.15 -4.12
C ALA A 39 4.47 14.53 -3.48
N ASP A 40 5.38 15.35 -2.95
CA ASP A 40 6.60 14.88 -2.27
C ASP A 40 6.27 14.13 -0.98
N ASP A 41 5.33 14.64 -0.18
CA ASP A 41 4.86 13.97 1.03
C ASP A 41 4.22 12.62 0.71
N ARG A 42 3.45 12.53 -0.39
CA ARG A 42 2.86 11.28 -0.88
C ARG A 42 3.92 10.28 -1.32
N ALA A 43 4.96 10.75 -2.02
CA ALA A 43 6.08 9.90 -2.43
C ALA A 43 6.83 9.33 -1.22
N ILE A 44 7.08 10.14 -0.18
CA ILE A 44 7.68 9.67 1.07
C ILE A 44 6.76 8.65 1.77
N ALA A 45 5.46 8.93 1.83
CA ALA A 45 4.48 8.03 2.43
C ALA A 45 4.43 6.66 1.73
N LEU A 46 4.53 6.63 0.40
CA LEU A 46 4.62 5.41 -0.38
C LEU A 46 5.95 4.65 -0.14
N ASP A 47 7.09 5.34 -0.03
CA ASP A 47 8.38 4.71 0.29
C ASP A 47 8.34 4.02 1.66
N ILE A 48 7.72 4.67 2.66
CA ILE A 48 7.51 4.08 3.99
C ILE A 48 6.65 2.81 3.87
N LEU A 49 5.55 2.85 3.11
CA LEU A 49 4.70 1.67 2.90
C LEU A 49 5.46 0.52 2.24
N LEU A 50 6.28 0.78 1.23
CA LEU A 50 7.11 -0.26 0.59
C LEU A 50 8.09 -0.89 1.58
N ARG A 51 8.72 -0.09 2.45
CA ARG A 51 9.63 -0.61 3.50
C ARG A 51 8.89 -1.50 4.50
N ASP A 52 7.68 -1.11 4.89
CA ASP A 52 6.88 -1.88 5.84
C ASP A 52 6.32 -3.16 5.20
N LEU A 53 5.95 -3.13 3.92
CA LEU A 53 5.60 -4.32 3.15
C LEU A 53 6.77 -5.28 3.01
N ALA A 54 7.97 -4.77 2.71
CA ALA A 54 9.17 -5.59 2.65
C ALA A 54 9.50 -6.25 3.99
N ARG A 55 9.28 -5.55 5.11
CA ARG A 55 9.38 -6.13 6.46
C ARG A 55 8.31 -7.19 6.69
N LEU A 56 7.06 -6.91 6.31
CA LEU A 56 5.97 -7.85 6.45
C LEU A 56 6.24 -9.14 5.67
N ARG A 57 6.76 -9.06 4.45
CA ARG A 57 7.15 -10.22 3.64
C ARG A 57 8.20 -11.10 4.32
N ILE A 58 9.16 -10.50 5.05
CA ILE A 58 10.16 -11.25 5.81
C ILE A 58 9.51 -12.05 6.95
N HIS A 59 8.49 -11.49 7.59
CA HIS A 59 7.79 -12.12 8.70
C HIS A 59 6.73 -13.15 8.25
N GLU A 60 6.05 -12.88 7.14
CA GLU A 60 4.91 -13.65 6.63
C GLU A 60 5.12 -13.97 5.14
N PRO A 61 6.00 -14.93 4.81
CA PRO A 61 6.32 -15.28 3.42
C PRO A 61 5.11 -15.85 2.65
N ASP A 62 4.11 -16.39 3.35
CA ASP A 62 2.87 -16.87 2.75
C ASP A 62 2.05 -15.75 2.08
N LEU A 63 2.31 -14.49 2.47
CA LEU A 63 1.67 -13.32 1.89
C LEU A 63 2.42 -12.75 0.69
N ASP A 64 3.55 -13.32 0.28
CA ASP A 64 4.44 -12.79 -0.77
C ASP A 64 3.68 -12.43 -2.06
N ARG A 65 2.81 -13.33 -2.54
CA ARG A 65 2.00 -13.06 -3.74
C ARG A 65 1.05 -11.89 -3.54
N PHE A 66 0.41 -11.78 -2.38
CA PHE A 66 -0.52 -10.69 -2.08
C PHE A 66 0.21 -9.36 -1.91
N ILE A 67 1.37 -9.38 -1.24
CA ILE A 67 2.24 -8.22 -1.07
C ILE A 67 2.75 -7.74 -2.44
N GLY A 68 3.14 -8.64 -3.34
CA GLY A 68 3.60 -8.29 -4.68
C GLY A 68 2.55 -7.53 -5.51
N GLU A 69 1.27 -7.90 -5.41
CA GLU A 69 0.18 -7.16 -6.08
C GLU A 69 0.03 -5.74 -5.51
N VAL A 70 0.17 -5.58 -4.19
CA VAL A 70 0.11 -4.27 -3.53
C VAL A 70 1.33 -3.41 -3.89
N GLU A 71 2.53 -4.00 -3.97
CA GLU A 71 3.75 -3.33 -4.41
C GLU A 71 3.60 -2.80 -5.84
N LEU A 72 3.03 -3.60 -6.76
CA LEU A 72 2.75 -3.18 -8.14
C LEU A 72 1.80 -1.97 -8.20
N TYR A 73 0.77 -1.96 -7.36
CA TYR A 73 -0.14 -0.82 -7.26
C TYR A 73 0.56 0.44 -6.74
N ILE A 74 1.40 0.31 -5.71
CA ILE A 74 2.21 1.43 -5.20
C ILE A 74 3.16 1.97 -6.27
N ASP A 75 3.79 1.09 -7.06
CA ASP A 75 4.65 1.50 -8.17
C ASP A 75 3.89 2.31 -9.24
N LEU A 76 2.64 1.96 -9.53
CA LEU A 76 1.78 2.72 -10.43
C LEU A 76 1.49 4.12 -9.87
N LEU A 77 1.21 4.23 -8.57
CA LEU A 77 1.01 5.51 -7.90
C LEU A 77 2.27 6.38 -7.93
N PHE A 78 3.44 5.79 -7.67
CA PHE A 78 4.72 6.49 -7.77
C PHE A 78 4.98 7.05 -9.18
N ARG A 79 4.71 6.26 -10.23
CA ARG A 79 4.82 6.71 -11.62
C ARG A 79 3.83 7.84 -11.93
N GLY A 80 2.61 7.75 -11.41
CA GLY A 80 1.60 8.80 -11.53
C GLY A 80 2.08 10.13 -10.92
N LEU A 81 2.61 10.08 -9.69
CA LEU A 81 3.16 11.25 -9.01
C LEU A 81 4.34 11.86 -9.77
N ALA A 82 5.27 11.03 -10.27
CA ALA A 82 6.41 11.49 -11.06
C ALA A 82 5.98 12.18 -12.36
N CYS A 83 4.92 11.70 -13.01
CA CYS A 83 4.38 12.31 -14.23
C CYS A 83 3.65 13.64 -13.97
N GLN A 84 3.10 13.82 -12.77
CA GLN A 84 2.33 15.01 -12.40
C GLN A 84 3.21 16.15 -11.86
N ALA A 85 4.47 15.85 -11.54
CA ALA A 85 5.48 16.82 -11.10
C ALA A 85 6.33 17.40 -12.26
N ALA A 86 6.11 16.95 -13.50
CA ALA A 86 6.79 17.40 -14.73
C ALA A 86 5.95 18.45 -15.49
#